data_AF-I1D7H0-F1
#
_entry.id   AF-I1D7H0-F1
#
_cell.length_a   1.000
_cell.length_b   1.000
_cell.length_c   1.000
_cell.angle_alpha   90.00
_cell.angle_beta   90.00
_cell.angle_gamma   90.00
#
_symmetry.space_group_name_H-M   'P 1'
#
loop_
_entity.id
_entity.type
_entity.pdbx_description
1 polymer ?
#
loop_
_entity_poly.entity_id
_entity_poly.type
_entity_poly.pdbx_seq_one_letter_code
_entity_poly.pdbx_strand_id
1 'polypeptide(L)'
;MKDENRFGGPEASDAALDEALREFRHELRAAPPKLADARVRVLEAARAESVKRSRRVFRGIFPRLPARRWVPVAAAAAAVAAAVVVPPSLLPDDTDTMLSAGRASEQVAPSPPTGWDVINAASFLQSAALAAELRPSTELAFPARLRQHEFLSHVVEDQQGVWVMGQARVADMRSEDGRVWRVHGEVMTRPRWLGRDPGHGLDPDAMDFAGAFCASSRGRDSSDCVDSQGWYRPELYRELGDEERPLSKLNGLLPGARETPWRVGVRDSGDDVFDTAIRALSTGVVPARVRAAMYRELASLPGVHVTAEDVSMIEVRNGRVEYDTDTDGVAIGIDDADTGQRREIVVHPSTGEFLGARAVALEGNHLPGVEAGTVLWSLTIESIR
;
A
#
# COMPACT_ATOMS: atom_id res chain seq x y z
N MET A 1 -65.89 33.09 -24.50
CA MET A 1 -65.25 32.35 -23.39
C MET A 1 -64.63 31.09 -23.97
N LYS A 2 -63.33 31.14 -24.27
CA LYS A 2 -62.52 29.96 -24.61
C LYS A 2 -61.24 30.11 -23.81
N ASP A 3 -61.07 29.22 -22.84
CA ASP A 3 -59.88 29.11 -22.00
C ASP A 3 -58.75 28.48 -22.80
N GLU A 4 -57.66 29.23 -22.94
CA GLU A 4 -56.35 28.73 -23.32
C GLU A 4 -55.59 28.38 -22.04
N ASN A 5 -55.65 27.12 -21.61
CA ASN A 5 -54.75 26.62 -20.57
C ASN A 5 -53.63 25.78 -21.19
N ARG A 6 -52.49 26.45 -21.27
CA ARG A 6 -51.13 25.98 -21.59
C ARG A 6 -50.76 24.80 -20.69
N PHE A 7 -50.61 23.62 -21.27
CA PHE A 7 -49.82 22.56 -20.67
C PHE A 7 -48.34 22.80 -21.01
N GLY A 8 -47.55 23.17 -20.01
CA GLY A 8 -46.09 23.19 -20.10
C GLY A 8 -45.57 21.76 -20.30
N GLY A 9 -44.63 21.61 -21.24
CA GLY A 9 -44.06 20.32 -21.60
C GLY A 9 -43.17 19.69 -20.52
N PRO A 10 -42.84 18.40 -20.67
CA PRO A 10 -42.14 17.57 -19.68
C PRO A 10 -40.73 18.07 -19.29
N GLU A 11 -40.08 18.92 -20.08
CA GLU A 11 -38.74 19.45 -19.78
C GLU A 11 -38.68 20.35 -18.53
N ALA A 12 -39.79 20.97 -18.14
CA ALA A 12 -39.83 21.81 -16.94
C ALA A 12 -39.78 20.99 -15.63
N SER A 13 -40.12 19.70 -15.69
CA SER A 13 -40.12 18.81 -14.52
C SER A 13 -38.71 18.34 -14.16
N ASP A 14 -37.87 18.07 -15.16
CA ASP A 14 -36.53 17.52 -14.94
C ASP A 14 -35.57 18.57 -14.37
N ALA A 15 -35.65 19.82 -14.83
CA ALA A 15 -34.85 20.92 -14.29
C ALA A 15 -35.17 21.22 -12.81
N ALA A 16 -36.44 21.08 -12.41
CA ALA A 16 -36.86 21.28 -11.02
C ALA A 16 -36.35 20.16 -10.10
N LEU A 17 -36.29 18.92 -10.61
CA LEU A 17 -35.74 17.77 -9.87
C LEU A 17 -34.23 17.89 -9.69
N ASP A 18 -33.51 18.32 -10.74
CA ASP A 18 -32.07 18.52 -10.69
C ASP A 18 -31.66 19.65 -9.73
N GLU A 19 -32.46 20.71 -9.63
CA GLU A 19 -32.26 21.79 -8.66
C GLU A 19 -32.47 21.30 -7.23
N ALA A 20 -33.55 20.56 -6.98
CA ALA A 20 -33.87 20.00 -5.67
C ALA A 20 -32.79 19.01 -5.18
N LEU A 21 -32.24 18.19 -6.07
CA LEU A 21 -31.13 17.29 -5.75
C LEU A 21 -29.83 18.05 -5.44
N ARG A 22 -29.58 19.18 -6.10
CA ARG A 22 -28.41 20.03 -5.84
C ARG A 22 -28.50 20.70 -4.48
N GLU A 23 -29.67 21.22 -4.13
CA GLU A 23 -29.94 21.87 -2.85
C GLU A 23 -29.84 20.89 -1.67
N PHE A 24 -30.40 19.68 -1.82
CA PHE A 24 -30.29 18.62 -0.82
C PHE A 24 -28.83 18.17 -0.56
N ARG A 25 -28.02 18.05 -1.62
CA ARG A 25 -26.58 17.74 -1.48
C ARG A 25 -25.82 18.88 -0.79
N HIS A 26 -26.24 20.12 -0.99
CA HIS A 26 -25.63 21.28 -0.33
C HIS A 26 -25.98 21.33 1.16
N GLU A 27 -27.22 21.00 1.54
CA GLU A 27 -27.65 20.91 2.94
C GLU A 27 -26.93 19.79 3.70
N LEU A 28 -26.77 18.61 3.08
CA LEU A 28 -26.03 17.50 3.69
C LEU A 28 -24.55 17.82 3.94
N ARG A 29 -23.93 18.67 3.11
CA ARG A 29 -22.55 19.14 3.31
C ARG A 29 -22.45 20.25 4.36
N ALA A 30 -23.51 21.02 4.56
CA ALA A 30 -23.53 22.16 5.48
C ALA A 30 -23.98 21.79 6.91
N ALA A 31 -24.61 20.64 7.11
CA ALA A 31 -25.03 20.19 8.43
C ALA A 31 -23.81 19.80 9.29
N PRO A 32 -23.63 20.38 10.50
CA PRO A 32 -22.52 20.01 11.38
C PRO A 32 -22.66 18.53 11.80
N PRO A 33 -21.58 17.72 11.74
CA PRO A 33 -21.68 16.29 11.96
C PRO A 33 -21.92 15.98 13.44
N LYS A 34 -23.18 15.72 13.80
CA LYS A 34 -23.60 15.20 15.13
C LYS A 34 -22.85 13.91 15.53
N LEU A 35 -22.27 13.19 14.57
CA LEU A 35 -21.47 11.98 14.76
C LEU A 35 -20.06 12.27 15.30
N ALA A 36 -19.47 13.43 15.00
CA ALA A 36 -18.16 13.81 15.52
C ALA A 36 -18.22 13.98 17.05
N ASP A 37 -19.26 14.65 17.56
CA ASP A 37 -19.49 14.84 18.99
C ASP A 37 -19.81 13.55 19.74
N ALA A 38 -20.44 12.58 19.08
CA ALA A 38 -20.69 11.25 19.65
C ALA A 38 -19.37 10.47 19.78
N ARG A 39 -18.52 10.53 18.75
CA ARG A 39 -17.20 9.87 18.73
C ARG A 39 -16.27 10.41 19.81
N VAL A 40 -16.21 11.73 19.99
CA VAL A 40 -15.40 12.36 21.05
C VAL A 40 -15.81 11.85 22.44
N ARG A 41 -17.12 11.79 22.71
CA ARG A 41 -17.65 11.29 23.99
C ARG A 41 -17.31 9.82 24.27
N VAL A 42 -17.32 8.97 23.25
CA VAL A 42 -16.96 7.55 23.40
C VAL A 42 -15.46 7.39 23.68
N LEU A 43 -14.59 8.15 23.00
CA LEU A 43 -13.14 8.09 23.21
C LEU A 43 -12.72 8.63 24.59
N GLU A 44 -13.38 9.68 25.09
CA GLU A 44 -13.16 10.18 26.44
C GLU A 44 -13.58 9.16 27.52
N ALA A 45 -14.71 8.48 27.32
CA ALA A 45 -15.17 7.42 28.22
C ALA A 45 -14.18 6.26 28.29
N ALA A 46 -13.65 5.82 27.13
CA ALA A 46 -12.67 4.73 27.05
C ALA A 46 -11.34 5.08 27.76
N ARG A 47 -10.85 6.32 27.63
CA ARG A 47 -9.63 6.79 28.33
C ARG A 47 -9.82 6.84 29.84
N ALA A 48 -10.99 7.27 30.33
CA ALA A 48 -11.29 7.31 31.76
C ALA A 48 -11.30 5.90 32.40
N GLU A 49 -11.60 4.86 31.62
CA GLU A 49 -11.66 3.47 32.09
C GLU A 49 -10.27 2.81 32.16
N SER A 50 -9.37 3.11 31.21
CA SER A 50 -8.00 2.53 31.19
C SER A 50 -7.15 2.98 32.38
N VAL A 51 -7.29 4.25 32.80
CA VAL A 51 -6.56 4.83 33.95
C VAL A 51 -6.98 4.16 35.27
N LYS A 52 -8.26 3.76 35.41
CA LYS A 52 -8.74 3.05 36.60
C LYS A 52 -8.18 1.62 36.70
N ARG A 53 -7.91 0.98 35.57
CA ARG A 53 -7.38 -0.40 35.52
C ARG A 53 -5.89 -0.45 35.89
N SER A 54 -5.11 0.54 35.44
CA SER A 54 -3.67 0.65 35.75
C SER A 54 -3.38 0.82 37.25
N ARG A 55 -4.25 1.55 37.98
CA ARG A 55 -4.07 1.77 39.43
C ARG A 55 -4.29 0.54 40.32
N ARG A 56 -4.85 -0.55 39.82
CA ARG A 56 -5.10 -1.76 40.64
C ARG A 56 -3.95 -2.76 40.67
N VAL A 57 -2.91 -2.61 39.84
CA VAL A 57 -1.87 -3.65 39.69
C VAL A 57 -0.58 -3.37 40.50
N PHE A 58 -0.40 -2.17 41.06
CA PHE A 58 0.83 -1.81 41.80
C PHE A 58 0.62 -1.72 43.32
N ARG A 59 0.34 -2.86 43.99
CA ARG A 59 0.54 -3.02 45.45
C ARG A 59 0.87 -4.48 45.80
N GLY A 60 2.16 -4.78 45.85
CA GLY A 60 2.75 -6.00 46.42
C GLY A 60 4.27 -5.88 46.37
N ILE A 61 4.89 -5.22 47.36
CA ILE A 61 5.59 -5.83 48.51
C ILE A 61 6.58 -6.93 48.08
N PHE A 62 7.86 -6.57 47.95
CA PHE A 62 8.99 -7.50 47.97
C PHE A 62 9.77 -7.34 49.28
N PRO A 63 10.07 -8.41 50.03
CA PRO A 63 11.18 -8.40 50.97
C PRO A 63 12.45 -9.00 50.33
N ARG A 64 13.59 -8.37 50.62
CA ARG A 64 14.95 -8.80 50.29
C ARG A 64 15.44 -9.85 51.28
N LEU A 65 16.10 -10.91 50.83
CA LEU A 65 17.14 -11.62 51.61
C LEU A 65 18.21 -12.28 50.70
N PRO A 66 19.42 -12.59 51.22
CA PRO A 66 20.67 -12.70 50.45
C PRO A 66 21.19 -14.13 50.21
N ALA A 67 22.26 -14.19 49.42
CA ALA A 67 22.95 -15.36 48.86
C ALA A 67 23.63 -16.32 49.86
N ARG A 68 23.63 -17.64 49.54
CA ARG A 68 24.71 -18.59 49.87
C ARG A 68 24.68 -19.89 49.01
N ARG A 69 25.85 -20.52 48.90
CA ARG A 69 26.38 -21.51 47.92
C ARG A 69 26.02 -23.01 48.16
N TRP A 70 25.93 -23.78 47.05
CA TRP A 70 26.38 -25.19 46.74
C TRP A 70 25.74 -26.35 47.56
N VAL A 71 25.31 -27.56 47.10
CA VAL A 71 25.66 -28.64 46.11
C VAL A 71 24.41 -29.55 45.89
N PRO A 72 24.30 -30.45 44.87
CA PRO A 72 23.03 -31.10 44.48
C PRO A 72 22.78 -32.46 45.15
N VAL A 73 21.50 -32.83 45.28
CA VAL A 73 21.04 -34.21 45.54
C VAL A 73 19.74 -34.46 44.75
N ALA A 74 19.66 -35.64 44.17
CA ALA A 74 18.57 -36.13 43.35
C ALA A 74 17.34 -36.61 44.14
N ALA A 75 16.23 -36.67 43.41
CA ALA A 75 15.13 -37.63 43.48
C ALA A 75 13.81 -37.25 44.18
N ALA A 76 12.75 -37.71 43.49
CA ALA A 76 11.40 -38.04 43.92
C ALA A 76 10.30 -36.96 43.88
N ALA A 77 9.60 -36.97 42.74
CA ALA A 77 8.14 -36.95 42.54
C ALA A 77 7.20 -36.53 43.69
N ALA A 78 6.34 -35.54 43.38
CA ALA A 78 4.93 -35.56 43.77
C ALA A 78 4.12 -34.68 42.81
N ALA A 79 3.06 -35.27 42.27
CA ALA A 79 2.13 -34.66 41.34
C ALA A 79 1.22 -33.62 42.04
N VAL A 80 0.95 -32.51 41.36
CA VAL A 80 -0.35 -31.82 41.47
C VAL A 80 -0.85 -31.54 40.06
N ALA A 81 -1.93 -32.23 39.73
CA ALA A 81 -2.71 -32.04 38.53
C ALA A 81 -3.46 -30.70 38.59
N ALA A 82 -3.30 -29.89 37.56
CA ALA A 82 -4.33 -28.96 37.11
C ALA A 82 -4.48 -29.18 35.60
N ALA A 83 -5.16 -30.28 35.27
CA ALA A 83 -5.58 -30.56 33.91
C ALA A 83 -6.74 -29.61 33.58
N VAL A 84 -6.45 -28.56 32.80
CA VAL A 84 -7.48 -27.91 32.00
C VAL A 84 -7.62 -28.77 30.74
N VAL A 85 -8.65 -29.62 30.75
CA VAL A 85 -9.09 -30.33 29.55
C VAL A 85 -9.73 -29.28 28.64
N VAL A 86 -8.98 -28.81 27.64
CA VAL A 86 -9.57 -28.13 26.48
C VAL A 86 -9.92 -29.22 25.47
N PRO A 87 -11.18 -29.35 25.01
CA PRO A 87 -11.54 -30.32 23.99
C PRO A 87 -10.77 -30.01 22.69
N PRO A 88 -10.13 -31.01 22.04
CA PRO A 88 -9.53 -30.85 20.72
C PRO A 88 -10.66 -30.99 19.70
N SER A 89 -11.39 -29.91 19.47
CA SER A 89 -12.38 -29.83 18.41
C SER A 89 -12.47 -28.36 18.01
N LEU A 90 -12.15 -28.07 16.75
CA LEU A 90 -12.17 -26.74 16.10
C LEU A 90 -10.89 -25.90 16.26
N LEU A 91 -9.76 -26.42 15.78
CA LEU A 91 -8.76 -25.56 15.13
C LEU A 91 -9.01 -25.68 13.62
N PRO A 92 -9.47 -24.63 12.92
CA PRO A 92 -9.30 -24.56 11.49
C PRO A 92 -7.81 -24.39 11.19
N ASP A 93 -7.26 -25.30 10.39
CA ASP A 93 -6.03 -25.10 9.62
C ASP A 93 -6.30 -23.99 8.58
N ASP A 94 -6.31 -22.73 9.01
CA ASP A 94 -6.40 -21.58 8.11
C ASP A 94 -5.20 -20.65 8.36
N THR A 95 -4.05 -21.05 7.82
CA THR A 95 -2.92 -20.15 7.56
C THR A 95 -3.24 -19.05 6.53
N ASP A 96 -4.45 -19.03 5.96
CA ASP A 96 -4.92 -17.99 5.02
C ASP A 96 -5.28 -16.64 5.69
N THR A 97 -5.15 -16.54 7.03
CA THR A 97 -5.57 -15.33 7.76
C THR A 97 -4.54 -14.17 7.73
N MET A 98 -3.34 -14.34 7.18
CA MET A 98 -2.26 -13.32 7.31
C MET A 98 -1.94 -12.48 6.08
N LEU A 99 -2.56 -12.73 4.92
CA LEU A 99 -2.42 -11.90 3.72
C LEU A 99 -3.81 -11.47 3.22
N SER A 100 -4.61 -10.89 4.11
CA SER A 100 -5.76 -10.11 3.68
C SER A 100 -5.25 -9.02 2.73
N ALA A 101 -5.87 -8.94 1.55
CA ALA A 101 -5.98 -7.70 0.80
C ALA A 101 -6.80 -6.96 1.80
N GLY A 102 -6.10 -6.11 2.56
CA GLY A 102 -6.76 -5.41 3.62
C GLY A 102 -8.02 -4.86 2.97
N ARG A 103 -9.17 -5.11 3.59
CA ARG A 103 -9.89 -3.93 4.00
C ARG A 103 -8.82 -3.08 4.67
N ALA A 104 -8.28 -2.10 3.95
CA ALA A 104 -7.39 -1.10 4.51
C ALA A 104 -8.08 -0.72 5.82
N SER A 105 -7.50 -1.18 6.94
CA SER A 105 -8.19 -1.37 8.22
C SER A 105 -9.28 -0.35 8.39
N GLU A 106 -10.57 -0.70 8.15
CA GLU A 106 -11.69 0.23 7.91
C GLU A 106 -11.23 1.66 8.11
N GLN A 107 -10.59 2.22 7.07
CA GLN A 107 -9.77 3.40 7.24
C GLN A 107 -10.76 4.53 7.45
N VAL A 108 -11.17 4.70 8.72
CA VAL A 108 -11.91 5.83 9.20
C VAL A 108 -11.13 6.99 8.65
N ALA A 109 -11.72 7.72 7.70
CA ALA A 109 -11.13 8.91 7.12
C ALA A 109 -10.46 9.65 8.29
N PRO A 110 -9.11 9.74 8.30
CA PRO A 110 -8.41 10.15 9.50
C PRO A 110 -9.00 11.50 9.90
N SER A 111 -9.53 11.57 11.12
CA SER A 111 -9.76 12.88 11.70
C SER A 111 -8.39 13.54 11.72
N PRO A 112 -8.23 14.73 11.11
CA PRO A 112 -6.92 15.34 10.92
C PRO A 112 -6.22 15.38 12.29
N PRO A 113 -4.98 14.88 12.39
CA PRO A 113 -4.28 14.88 13.65
C PRO A 113 -4.13 16.31 14.13
N THR A 114 -4.82 16.61 15.22
CA THR A 114 -4.65 17.86 15.96
C THR A 114 -3.27 17.84 16.61
N GLY A 115 -2.25 18.32 15.91
CA GLY A 115 -0.91 18.49 16.45
C GLY A 115 0.23 18.51 15.43
N TRP A 116 -0.01 18.02 14.21
CA TRP A 116 0.88 18.22 13.07
C TRP A 116 0.18 19.22 12.16
N ASP A 117 0.72 20.43 12.03
CA ASP A 117 0.27 21.36 10.98
C ASP A 117 0.27 20.58 9.67
N VAL A 118 -0.88 20.56 8.97
CA VAL A 118 -1.13 19.81 7.72
C VAL A 118 0.12 19.87 6.85
N ILE A 119 0.95 18.82 6.91
CA ILE A 119 2.17 18.78 6.13
C ILE A 119 1.68 18.61 4.70
N ASN A 120 1.73 19.70 3.93
CA ASN A 120 1.47 19.58 2.51
C ASN A 120 2.56 18.69 1.90
N ALA A 121 2.22 17.88 0.90
CA ALA A 121 3.16 16.90 0.34
C ALA A 121 4.46 17.54 -0.15
N ALA A 122 4.40 18.78 -0.64
CA ALA A 122 5.59 19.50 -1.05
C ALA A 122 6.59 19.66 0.12
N SER A 123 6.12 20.11 1.28
CA SER A 123 6.97 20.25 2.47
C SER A 123 7.49 18.90 2.98
N PHE A 124 6.66 17.86 2.98
CA PHE A 124 7.08 16.50 3.34
C PHE A 124 8.20 15.99 2.43
N LEU A 125 8.00 16.05 1.11
CA LEU A 125 8.95 15.57 0.12
C LEU A 125 10.26 16.38 0.13
N GLN A 126 10.20 17.68 0.40
CA GLN A 126 11.41 18.49 0.62
C GLN A 126 12.17 18.01 1.87
N SER A 127 11.49 17.78 2.99
CA SER A 127 12.11 17.22 4.20
C SER A 127 12.70 15.83 3.96
N ALA A 128 11.98 14.95 3.24
CA ALA A 128 12.46 13.63 2.85
C ALA A 128 13.68 13.72 1.92
N ALA A 129 13.72 14.68 1.00
CA ALA A 129 14.88 14.93 0.15
C ALA A 129 16.12 15.33 0.97
N LEU A 130 15.97 16.24 1.94
CA LEU A 130 17.05 16.60 2.85
C LEU A 130 17.51 15.38 3.69
N ALA A 131 16.56 14.58 4.19
CA ALA A 131 16.87 13.39 4.98
C ALA A 131 17.68 12.36 4.17
N ALA A 132 17.28 12.12 2.91
CA ALA A 132 17.97 11.22 2.00
C ALA A 132 19.42 11.68 1.70
N GLU A 133 19.66 13.00 1.58
CA GLU A 133 21.01 13.54 1.38
C GLU A 133 21.89 13.42 2.63
N LEU A 134 21.31 13.64 3.82
CA LEU A 134 22.04 13.56 5.09
C LEU A 134 22.38 12.12 5.49
N ARG A 135 21.58 11.16 5.04
CA ARG A 135 21.78 9.74 5.28
C ARG A 135 21.88 9.04 3.94
N PRO A 136 23.05 9.10 3.27
CA PRO A 136 23.23 8.36 2.03
C PRO A 136 22.89 6.90 2.31
N SER A 137 21.81 6.42 1.70
CA SER A 137 21.48 5.00 1.68
C SER A 137 22.73 4.27 1.21
N THR A 138 23.00 3.09 1.77
CA THR A 138 24.07 2.25 1.25
C THR A 138 23.77 2.03 -0.23
N GLU A 139 24.58 2.62 -1.12
CA GLU A 139 24.45 2.35 -2.55
C GLU A 139 24.47 0.83 -2.72
N LEU A 140 23.59 0.33 -3.58
CA LEU A 140 23.49 -1.10 -3.78
C LEU A 140 24.85 -1.63 -4.24
N ALA A 141 25.49 -2.40 -3.37
CA ALA A 141 26.75 -3.06 -3.67
C ALA A 141 26.46 -4.36 -4.43
N PHE A 142 27.33 -4.68 -5.39
CA PHE A 142 27.24 -5.90 -6.17
C PHE A 142 28.28 -6.93 -5.72
N PRO A 143 27.96 -8.24 -5.70
CA PRO A 143 26.69 -8.84 -6.10
C PRO A 143 25.54 -8.45 -5.18
N ALA A 144 24.38 -8.18 -5.77
CA ALA A 144 23.22 -7.67 -5.09
C ALA A 144 22.09 -8.70 -5.12
N ARG A 145 21.34 -8.76 -4.01
CA ARG A 145 20.08 -9.49 -3.94
C ARG A 145 19.00 -8.57 -3.40
N LEU A 146 17.91 -8.48 -4.16
CA LEU A 146 16.70 -7.78 -3.75
C LEU A 146 15.57 -8.78 -3.67
N ARG A 147 14.62 -8.51 -2.78
CA ARG A 147 13.36 -9.23 -2.70
C ARG A 147 12.24 -8.21 -2.75
N GLN A 148 11.30 -8.42 -3.66
CA GLN A 148 10.14 -7.57 -3.82
C GLN A 148 8.92 -8.33 -3.37
N HIS A 149 8.10 -7.73 -2.49
CA HIS A 149 6.77 -8.27 -2.19
C HIS A 149 5.75 -7.45 -2.93
N GLU A 150 4.96 -8.12 -3.73
CA GLU A 150 3.98 -7.49 -4.59
C GLU A 150 2.57 -7.99 -4.29
N PHE A 151 1.61 -7.09 -4.40
CA PHE A 151 0.22 -7.43 -4.58
C PHE A 151 -0.19 -6.89 -5.94
N LEU A 152 -0.70 -7.77 -6.81
CA LEU A 152 -1.10 -7.42 -8.17
C LEU A 152 -2.58 -7.71 -8.35
N SER A 153 -3.28 -6.78 -9.00
CA SER A 153 -4.64 -7.01 -9.47
C SER A 153 -4.70 -7.31 -10.96
N HIS A 154 -5.61 -8.20 -11.33
CA HIS A 154 -5.89 -8.60 -12.69
C HIS A 154 -7.36 -8.33 -12.99
N VAL A 155 -7.60 -7.70 -14.14
CA VAL A 155 -8.95 -7.59 -14.69
C VAL A 155 -9.25 -8.87 -15.45
N VAL A 156 -10.35 -9.53 -15.09
CA VAL A 156 -10.85 -10.72 -15.74
C VAL A 156 -12.17 -10.37 -16.40
N GLU A 157 -12.29 -10.73 -17.68
CA GLU A 157 -13.47 -10.49 -18.49
C GLU A 157 -13.98 -11.83 -19.02
N ASP A 158 -15.29 -12.03 -18.93
CA ASP A 158 -15.97 -13.22 -19.47
C ASP A 158 -17.28 -12.81 -20.17
N GLN A 159 -18.17 -13.77 -20.44
CA GLN A 159 -19.42 -13.49 -21.13
C GLN A 159 -20.43 -12.71 -20.28
N GLN A 160 -20.22 -12.63 -18.97
CA GLN A 160 -21.14 -12.05 -18.00
C GLN A 160 -20.74 -10.61 -17.62
N GLY A 161 -19.54 -10.09 -17.99
CA GLY A 161 -19.07 -8.77 -17.54
C GLY A 161 -17.54 -8.60 -17.32
N VAL A 162 -17.17 -7.81 -16.29
CA VAL A 162 -15.76 -7.56 -15.88
C VAL A 162 -15.59 -7.66 -14.35
N TRP A 163 -14.47 -8.24 -13.91
CA TRP A 163 -14.14 -8.51 -12.51
C TRP A 163 -12.68 -8.18 -12.21
N VAL A 164 -12.37 -8.04 -10.92
CA VAL A 164 -11.00 -7.82 -10.46
C VAL A 164 -10.61 -8.88 -9.42
N MET A 165 -9.48 -9.53 -9.67
CA MET A 165 -8.83 -10.40 -8.70
C MET A 165 -7.50 -9.82 -8.28
N GLY A 166 -7.09 -10.12 -7.05
CA GLY A 166 -5.79 -9.77 -6.52
C GLY A 166 -5.03 -10.99 -6.02
N GLN A 167 -3.71 -10.94 -6.13
CA GLN A 167 -2.81 -12.01 -5.74
C GLN A 167 -1.51 -11.44 -5.17
N ALA A 168 -1.03 -12.00 -4.05
CA ALA A 168 0.27 -11.67 -3.51
C ALA A 168 1.37 -12.53 -4.16
N ARG A 169 2.52 -11.91 -4.41
CA ARG A 169 3.69 -12.51 -5.03
C ARG A 169 4.95 -12.04 -4.33
N VAL A 170 6.02 -12.80 -4.51
CA VAL A 170 7.38 -12.38 -4.15
C VAL A 170 8.27 -12.53 -5.38
N ALA A 171 9.15 -11.57 -5.62
CA ALA A 171 10.19 -11.67 -6.64
C ALA A 171 11.56 -11.58 -6.00
N ASP A 172 12.34 -12.66 -6.10
CA ASP A 172 13.75 -12.70 -5.74
C ASP A 172 14.59 -12.24 -6.95
N MET A 173 15.29 -11.13 -6.80
CA MET A 173 16.10 -10.53 -7.86
C MET A 173 17.58 -10.61 -7.49
N ARG A 174 18.43 -10.98 -8.45
CA ARG A 174 19.88 -11.09 -8.25
C ARG A 174 20.63 -10.47 -9.41
N SER A 175 21.72 -9.77 -9.09
CA SER A 175 22.65 -9.27 -10.11
C SER A 175 24.09 -9.32 -9.61
N GLU A 176 25.00 -9.73 -10.49
CA GLU A 176 26.44 -9.75 -10.20
C GLU A 176 27.10 -8.41 -10.47
N ASP A 177 26.54 -7.60 -11.37
CA ASP A 177 27.18 -6.40 -11.92
C ASP A 177 26.23 -5.20 -12.12
N GLY A 178 24.96 -5.36 -11.75
CA GLY A 178 23.89 -4.36 -11.94
C GLY A 178 23.39 -4.24 -13.38
N ARG A 179 23.96 -4.97 -14.34
CA ARG A 179 23.58 -4.90 -15.77
C ARG A 179 22.56 -5.97 -16.14
N VAL A 180 22.75 -7.16 -15.60
CA VAL A 180 21.83 -8.29 -15.82
C VAL A 180 21.22 -8.67 -14.49
N TRP A 181 19.91 -8.66 -14.44
CA TRP A 181 19.13 -9.11 -13.30
C TRP A 181 18.51 -10.45 -13.63
N ARG A 182 18.63 -11.41 -12.71
CA ARG A 182 17.85 -12.64 -12.72
C ARG A 182 16.72 -12.48 -11.74
N VAL A 183 15.50 -12.66 -12.22
CA VAL A 183 14.29 -12.49 -11.41
C VAL A 183 13.60 -13.85 -11.31
N HIS A 184 13.32 -14.27 -10.08
CA HIS A 184 12.55 -15.46 -9.77
C HIS A 184 11.29 -15.05 -9.01
N GLY A 185 10.14 -15.15 -9.68
CA GLY A 185 8.83 -14.86 -9.08
C GLY A 185 8.18 -16.10 -8.49
N GLU A 186 7.57 -15.96 -7.33
CA GLU A 186 6.76 -16.97 -6.66
C GLU A 186 5.40 -16.38 -6.27
N VAL A 187 4.33 -17.16 -6.48
CA VAL A 187 2.98 -16.82 -6.05
C VAL A 187 2.82 -17.20 -4.58
N MET A 188 2.46 -16.23 -3.74
CA MET A 188 2.38 -16.42 -2.29
C MET A 188 0.98 -16.78 -1.81
N THR A 189 -0.06 -16.37 -2.54
CA THR A 189 -1.45 -16.61 -2.16
C THR A 189 -2.27 -17.11 -3.34
N ARG A 190 -3.36 -17.82 -3.04
CA ARG A 190 -4.42 -18.00 -4.04
C ARG A 190 -4.95 -16.65 -4.50
N PRO A 191 -5.29 -16.49 -5.78
CA PRO A 191 -5.98 -15.30 -6.24
C PRO A 191 -7.37 -15.21 -5.59
N ARG A 192 -7.82 -13.99 -5.34
CA ARG A 192 -9.15 -13.72 -4.77
C ARG A 192 -9.82 -12.53 -5.42
N TRP A 193 -11.13 -12.50 -5.42
CA TRP A 193 -11.91 -11.35 -5.87
C TRP A 193 -11.69 -10.15 -4.94
N LEU A 194 -11.45 -8.96 -5.52
CA LEU A 194 -11.32 -7.69 -4.78
C LEU A 194 -12.61 -6.89 -4.74
N GLY A 195 -13.61 -7.32 -5.51
CA GLY A 195 -14.95 -6.79 -5.49
C GLY A 195 -15.97 -7.91 -5.26
N ARG A 196 -17.07 -7.81 -5.97
CA ARG A 196 -18.13 -8.83 -5.91
C ARG A 196 -17.63 -10.15 -6.54
N ASP A 197 -17.77 -11.23 -5.78
CA ASP A 197 -17.59 -12.59 -6.31
C ASP A 197 -18.59 -12.86 -7.45
N PRO A 198 -18.14 -13.32 -8.64
CA PRO A 198 -19.02 -13.68 -9.75
C PRO A 198 -20.09 -14.71 -9.39
N GLY A 199 -19.84 -15.57 -8.40
CA GLY A 199 -20.73 -16.63 -7.97
C GLY A 199 -20.89 -17.78 -8.98
N HIS A 200 -20.13 -17.76 -10.08
CA HIS A 200 -20.22 -18.76 -11.14
C HIS A 200 -18.83 -19.21 -11.59
N GLY A 201 -18.47 -20.48 -11.31
CA GLY A 201 -17.54 -21.35 -12.05
C GLY A 201 -16.11 -20.89 -12.40
N LEU A 202 -15.77 -19.62 -12.18
CA LEU A 202 -14.43 -19.07 -12.37
C LEU A 202 -13.62 -19.47 -11.14
N ASP A 203 -12.94 -20.61 -11.26
CA ASP A 203 -11.95 -21.03 -10.28
C ASP A 203 -10.71 -20.12 -10.42
N PRO A 204 -10.40 -19.27 -9.42
CA PRO A 204 -9.21 -18.43 -9.46
C PRO A 204 -7.94 -19.26 -9.67
N ASP A 205 -7.89 -20.48 -9.11
CA ASP A 205 -6.73 -21.37 -9.21
C ASP A 205 -6.54 -21.95 -10.62
N ALA A 206 -7.60 -21.94 -11.45
CA ALA A 206 -7.54 -22.36 -12.84
C ALA A 206 -7.05 -21.27 -13.80
N MET A 207 -6.92 -20.02 -13.32
CA MET A 207 -6.48 -18.90 -14.14
C MET A 207 -4.96 -18.75 -14.11
N ASP A 208 -4.34 -18.79 -15.29
CA ASP A 208 -2.92 -18.55 -15.46
C ASP A 208 -2.64 -17.04 -15.50
N PHE A 209 -2.44 -16.44 -14.32
CA PHE A 209 -2.05 -15.04 -14.21
C PHE A 209 -0.57 -14.84 -14.55
N ALA A 210 -0.22 -14.92 -15.83
CA ALA A 210 1.10 -14.50 -16.30
C ALA A 210 1.30 -13.01 -15.95
N GLY A 211 2.35 -12.70 -15.19
CA GLY A 211 2.64 -11.35 -14.69
C GLY A 211 3.28 -10.43 -15.73
N ALA A 212 2.96 -9.14 -15.61
CA ALA A 212 3.35 -8.02 -16.48
C ALA A 212 4.80 -7.53 -16.34
N PHE A 213 5.53 -7.94 -15.30
CA PHE A 213 6.89 -7.46 -15.03
C PHE A 213 7.88 -8.58 -15.24
N CYS A 214 8.76 -8.48 -16.24
CA CYS A 214 9.72 -9.51 -16.65
C CYS A 214 9.34 -10.93 -16.19
N ALA A 215 8.13 -11.34 -16.56
CA ALA A 215 7.48 -12.62 -16.29
C ALA A 215 6.46 -12.91 -17.41
N SER A 216 6.41 -12.05 -18.44
CA SER A 216 5.57 -12.18 -19.60
C SER A 216 6.28 -13.02 -20.68
N SER A 217 6.63 -14.25 -20.33
CA SER A 217 6.91 -15.28 -21.33
C SER A 217 6.16 -16.55 -21.02
N ARG A 218 4.82 -16.47 -20.84
CA ARG A 218 3.82 -17.53 -21.11
C ARG A 218 4.24 -18.98 -20.80
N GLY A 219 5.01 -19.19 -19.76
CA GLY A 219 5.67 -20.47 -19.52
C GLY A 219 6.07 -20.55 -18.06
N ARG A 220 5.82 -21.71 -17.46
CA ARG A 220 6.34 -22.09 -16.13
C ARG A 220 7.87 -22.10 -16.07
N ASP A 221 8.56 -21.90 -17.19
CA ASP A 221 10.00 -21.82 -17.25
C ASP A 221 10.47 -20.42 -16.81
N SER A 222 11.16 -20.42 -15.67
CA SER A 222 11.85 -19.32 -14.99
C SER A 222 12.98 -18.67 -15.81
N SER A 223 12.76 -18.33 -17.08
CA SER A 223 13.83 -17.80 -17.92
C SER A 223 14.36 -16.49 -17.36
N ASP A 224 15.69 -16.38 -17.26
CA ASP A 224 16.42 -15.20 -16.81
C ASP A 224 15.85 -13.94 -17.47
N CYS A 225 15.35 -13.06 -16.62
CA CYS A 225 14.62 -11.90 -17.02
C CYS A 225 15.54 -10.69 -17.12
N VAL A 226 16.17 -10.57 -18.29
CA VAL A 226 17.03 -9.43 -18.58
C VAL A 226 16.16 -8.17 -18.63
N ASP A 227 16.45 -7.20 -17.79
CA ASP A 227 15.91 -5.85 -17.87
C ASP A 227 16.29 -5.23 -19.23
N SER A 228 15.46 -5.48 -20.23
CA SER A 228 15.63 -4.97 -21.59
C SER A 228 15.39 -3.47 -21.68
N GLN A 229 14.79 -2.87 -20.66
CA GLN A 229 14.38 -1.48 -20.62
C GLN A 229 15.45 -0.59 -19.93
N GLY A 230 16.39 -1.20 -19.20
CA GLY A 230 17.55 -0.52 -18.62
C GLY A 230 17.28 0.21 -17.30
N TRP A 231 16.11 0.04 -16.69
CA TRP A 231 15.73 0.66 -15.42
C TRP A 231 16.63 0.25 -14.25
N TYR A 232 17.27 -0.90 -14.28
CA TYR A 232 18.09 -1.39 -13.17
C TYR A 232 19.58 -1.08 -13.31
N ARG A 233 19.98 -0.30 -14.32
CA ARG A 233 21.39 0.06 -14.58
C ARG A 233 21.84 1.18 -13.64
N PRO A 234 22.78 0.95 -12.69
CA PRO A 234 23.20 2.02 -11.78
C PRO A 234 23.86 3.21 -12.50
N GLU A 235 24.49 2.99 -13.66
CA GLU A 235 25.04 4.05 -14.50
C GLU A 235 24.00 5.08 -14.91
N LEU A 236 22.79 4.62 -15.27
CA LEU A 236 21.69 5.48 -15.69
C LEU A 236 21.39 6.54 -14.63
N TYR A 237 21.32 6.12 -13.36
CA TYR A 237 21.01 7.04 -12.27
C TYR A 237 22.20 7.89 -11.86
N ARG A 238 23.43 7.38 -11.95
CA ARG A 238 24.64 8.18 -11.68
C ARG A 238 24.73 9.40 -12.62
N GLU A 239 24.33 9.25 -13.88
CA GLU A 239 24.26 10.34 -14.86
C GLU A 239 23.20 11.41 -14.51
N LEU A 240 22.29 11.13 -13.57
CA LEU A 240 21.25 12.06 -13.11
C LEU A 240 21.62 12.80 -11.82
N GLY A 241 22.83 12.59 -11.27
CA GLY A 241 23.22 13.12 -9.95
C GLY A 241 23.19 14.65 -9.83
N ASP A 242 23.32 15.36 -10.96
CA ASP A 242 23.30 16.83 -11.03
C ASP A 242 22.06 17.37 -11.77
N GLU A 243 21.10 16.52 -12.11
CA GLU A 243 19.88 16.92 -12.82
C GLU A 243 18.85 17.52 -11.86
N GLU A 244 18.31 18.69 -12.22
CA GLU A 244 17.27 19.36 -11.43
C GLU A 244 15.91 18.63 -11.56
N ARG A 245 15.67 18.01 -12.73
CA ARG A 245 14.42 17.30 -13.06
C ARG A 245 14.69 15.87 -13.56
N PRO A 246 15.24 15.00 -12.70
CA PRO A 246 15.67 13.66 -13.10
C PRO A 246 14.51 12.78 -13.59
N LEU A 247 13.29 12.93 -13.06
CA LEU A 247 12.13 12.15 -13.48
C LEU A 247 11.65 12.58 -14.86
N SER A 248 11.53 13.88 -15.12
CA SER A 248 11.18 14.37 -16.46
C SER A 248 12.21 13.93 -17.51
N LYS A 249 13.51 13.93 -17.14
CA LYS A 249 14.58 13.43 -18.02
C LYS A 249 14.46 11.93 -18.26
N LEU A 250 14.26 11.13 -17.21
CA LEU A 250 14.05 9.67 -17.33
C LEU A 250 12.85 9.33 -18.21
N ASN A 251 11.73 10.02 -18.01
CA ASN A 251 10.50 9.82 -18.81
C ASN A 251 10.72 10.11 -20.30
N GLY A 252 11.67 10.99 -20.65
CA GLY A 252 12.06 11.26 -22.04
C GLY A 252 13.13 10.32 -22.60
N LEU A 253 13.91 9.65 -21.76
CA LEU A 253 15.02 8.78 -22.16
C LEU A 253 14.60 7.33 -22.33
N LEU A 254 13.75 6.84 -21.43
CA LEU A 254 13.33 5.44 -21.43
C LEU A 254 12.02 5.29 -22.18
N PRO A 255 11.86 4.18 -22.92
CA PRO A 255 10.58 3.87 -23.52
C PRO A 255 9.51 3.83 -22.42
N GLY A 256 8.32 4.36 -22.75
CA GLY A 256 7.15 4.14 -21.92
C GLY A 256 6.97 2.65 -21.68
N ALA A 257 6.56 2.26 -20.47
CA ALA A 257 6.26 0.86 -20.23
C ALA A 257 5.17 0.40 -21.18
N ARG A 258 5.29 -0.85 -21.60
CA ARG A 258 4.20 -1.52 -22.28
C ARG A 258 3.03 -1.78 -21.33
N GLU A 259 3.32 -1.94 -20.04
CA GLU A 259 2.35 -2.26 -18.99
C GLU A 259 2.75 -1.60 -17.66
N THR A 260 1.80 -0.92 -17.02
CA THR A 260 1.96 -0.33 -15.67
C THR A 260 1.05 -1.09 -14.70
N PRO A 261 1.59 -1.98 -13.84
CA PRO A 261 0.76 -2.83 -12.97
C PRO A 261 -0.09 -2.04 -11.96
N TRP A 262 0.26 -0.77 -11.72
CA TRP A 262 -0.45 0.16 -10.85
C TRP A 262 -1.57 0.96 -11.54
N ARG A 263 -1.87 0.70 -12.83
CA ARG A 263 -3.04 1.23 -13.55
C ARG A 263 -3.94 0.07 -13.97
N VAL A 264 -4.80 -0.37 -13.06
CA VAL A 264 -5.60 -1.59 -13.28
C VAL A 264 -6.77 -1.28 -14.21
N GLY A 265 -6.95 -2.08 -15.26
CA GLY A 265 -8.06 -1.95 -16.21
C GLY A 265 -7.87 -0.88 -17.31
N VAL A 266 -6.66 -0.33 -17.44
CA VAL A 266 -6.34 0.65 -18.47
C VAL A 266 -5.46 0.01 -19.53
N ARG A 267 -5.82 0.20 -20.80
CA ARG A 267 -5.01 -0.28 -21.94
C ARG A 267 -3.93 0.71 -22.38
N ASP A 268 -4.12 1.99 -22.08
CA ASP A 268 -3.16 3.04 -22.41
C ASP A 268 -2.10 3.15 -21.31
N SER A 269 -0.83 3.02 -21.71
CA SER A 269 0.33 2.95 -20.85
C SER A 269 1.10 4.27 -20.82
N GLY A 270 0.40 5.40 -21.02
CA GLY A 270 0.99 6.73 -20.95
C GLY A 270 1.70 6.94 -19.61
N ASP A 271 3.02 6.77 -19.62
CA ASP A 271 3.87 7.03 -18.47
C ASP A 271 3.91 8.55 -18.23
N ASP A 272 3.52 8.95 -17.03
CA ASP A 272 3.76 10.30 -16.54
C ASP A 272 4.98 10.33 -15.60
N VAL A 273 5.29 11.53 -15.11
CA VAL A 273 6.42 11.76 -14.21
C VAL A 273 6.27 10.97 -12.89
N PHE A 274 5.04 10.75 -12.42
CA PHE A 274 4.77 10.00 -11.19
C PHE A 274 4.97 8.50 -11.40
N ASP A 275 4.53 7.96 -12.55
CA ASP A 275 4.79 6.56 -12.95
C ASP A 275 6.28 6.29 -13.10
N THR A 276 7.00 7.24 -13.70
CA THR A 276 8.47 7.20 -13.79
C THR A 276 9.11 7.14 -12.42
N ALA A 277 8.59 7.89 -11.44
CA ALA A 277 9.10 7.88 -10.08
C ALA A 277 8.87 6.53 -9.39
N ILE A 278 7.65 5.98 -9.45
CA ILE A 278 7.34 4.66 -8.91
C ILE A 278 8.31 3.63 -9.50
N ARG A 279 8.48 3.63 -10.82
CA ARG A 279 9.35 2.66 -11.49
C ARG A 279 10.82 2.83 -11.11
N ALA A 280 11.35 4.05 -11.18
CA ALA A 280 12.75 4.30 -10.82
C ALA A 280 13.03 3.92 -9.37
N LEU A 281 12.22 4.40 -8.43
CA LEU A 281 12.39 4.10 -7.00
C LEU A 281 12.19 2.61 -6.70
N SER A 282 11.29 1.94 -7.44
CA SER A 282 11.04 0.51 -7.30
C SER A 282 12.23 -0.39 -7.64
N THR A 283 13.25 0.16 -8.30
CA THR A 283 14.45 -0.63 -8.63
C THR A 283 15.37 -0.84 -7.42
N GLY A 284 15.26 0.00 -6.39
CA GLY A 284 16.18 0.00 -5.25
C GLY A 284 17.62 0.45 -5.58
N VAL A 285 17.94 0.77 -6.85
CA VAL A 285 19.31 1.14 -7.26
C VAL A 285 19.53 2.65 -7.37
N VAL A 286 18.51 3.47 -7.12
CA VAL A 286 18.60 4.94 -7.23
C VAL A 286 19.49 5.49 -6.11
N PRO A 287 20.61 6.17 -6.43
CA PRO A 287 21.48 6.79 -5.43
C PRO A 287 20.73 7.83 -4.60
N ALA A 288 21.13 8.00 -3.34
CA ALA A 288 20.43 8.87 -2.39
C ALA A 288 20.25 10.31 -2.88
N ARG A 289 21.29 10.89 -3.49
CA ARG A 289 21.24 12.25 -4.08
C ARG A 289 20.23 12.35 -5.23
N VAL A 290 20.16 11.35 -6.09
CA VAL A 290 19.22 11.31 -7.21
C VAL A 290 17.80 11.15 -6.68
N ARG A 291 17.59 10.25 -5.70
CA ARG A 291 16.30 10.07 -5.03
C ARG A 291 15.81 11.36 -4.36
N ALA A 292 16.70 12.11 -3.71
CA ALA A 292 16.37 13.43 -3.17
C ALA A 292 15.93 14.42 -4.25
N ALA A 293 16.62 14.47 -5.40
CA ALA A 293 16.20 15.29 -6.53
C ALA A 293 14.84 14.85 -7.11
N MET A 294 14.57 13.54 -7.19
CA MET A 294 13.26 13.01 -7.59
C MET A 294 12.14 13.47 -6.63
N TYR A 295 12.37 13.44 -5.31
CA TYR A 295 11.39 13.94 -4.34
C TYR A 295 11.12 15.44 -4.48
N ARG A 296 12.15 16.25 -4.76
CA ARG A 296 11.96 17.68 -5.04
C ARG A 296 11.13 17.92 -6.29
N GLU A 297 11.35 17.12 -7.32
CA GLU A 297 10.55 17.21 -8.55
C GLU A 297 9.09 16.78 -8.30
N LEU A 298 8.86 15.67 -7.59
CA LEU A 298 7.52 15.24 -7.16
C LEU A 298 6.81 16.32 -6.32
N ALA A 299 7.55 17.01 -5.43
CA ALA A 299 7.03 18.09 -4.60
C ALA A 299 6.49 19.28 -5.42
N SER A 300 6.95 19.42 -6.67
CA SER A 300 6.53 20.48 -7.60
C SER A 300 5.36 20.09 -8.50
N LEU A 301 4.97 18.80 -8.52
CA LEU A 301 3.90 18.32 -9.38
C LEU A 301 2.52 18.77 -8.85
N PRO A 302 1.66 19.33 -9.71
CA PRO A 302 0.28 19.61 -9.36
C PRO A 302 -0.47 18.32 -8.99
N GLY A 303 -1.32 18.39 -7.96
CA GLY A 303 -2.16 17.26 -7.53
C GLY A 303 -1.48 16.27 -6.59
N VAL A 304 -0.16 16.37 -6.37
CA VAL A 304 0.53 15.56 -5.37
C VAL A 304 0.16 16.02 -3.96
N HIS A 305 -0.28 15.08 -3.12
CA HIS A 305 -0.74 15.34 -1.76
C HIS A 305 -0.42 14.18 -0.81
N VAL A 306 -0.46 14.44 0.50
CA VAL A 306 -0.32 13.39 1.52
C VAL A 306 -1.65 12.65 1.58
N THR A 307 -1.61 11.34 1.44
CA THR A 307 -2.81 10.50 1.36
C THR A 307 -3.03 9.70 2.63
N ALA A 308 -1.94 9.35 3.32
CA ALA A 308 -1.93 8.83 4.67
C ALA A 308 -0.62 9.20 5.36
N GLU A 309 -0.72 9.61 6.63
CA GLU A 309 0.44 10.03 7.44
C GLU A 309 1.17 8.85 8.10
N ASP A 310 0.50 7.69 8.14
CA ASP A 310 1.02 6.49 8.77
C ASP A 310 0.56 5.27 7.95
N VAL A 311 1.52 4.66 7.27
CA VAL A 311 1.33 3.49 6.41
C VAL A 311 2.40 2.48 6.74
N SER A 312 1.99 1.43 7.42
CA SER A 312 2.80 0.23 7.59
C SER A 312 2.85 -0.54 6.28
N MET A 313 4.04 -0.69 5.73
CA MET A 313 4.29 -1.56 4.59
C MET A 313 4.59 -2.97 5.09
N ILE A 314 3.95 -3.98 4.50
CA ILE A 314 4.17 -5.38 4.93
C ILE A 314 5.61 -5.79 4.60
N GLU A 315 6.39 -6.13 5.62
CA GLU A 315 7.68 -6.80 5.48
C GLU A 315 7.48 -8.29 5.77
N VAL A 316 7.97 -9.15 4.87
CA VAL A 316 7.95 -10.60 5.07
C VAL A 316 9.37 -11.08 5.32
N ARG A 317 9.75 -11.12 6.60
CA ARG A 317 11.07 -11.58 7.01
C ARG A 317 11.08 -13.08 7.25
N ASN A 318 11.98 -13.81 6.58
CA ASN A 318 12.14 -15.26 6.73
C ASN A 318 10.82 -16.06 6.58
N GLY A 319 9.92 -15.62 5.69
CA GLY A 319 8.64 -16.28 5.45
C GLY A 319 7.58 -16.04 6.53
N ARG A 320 7.79 -15.08 7.43
CA ARG A 320 6.79 -14.60 8.39
C ARG A 320 6.49 -13.14 8.12
N VAL A 321 5.21 -12.78 8.20
CA VAL A 321 4.80 -11.37 8.23
C VAL A 321 5.25 -10.80 9.57
N GLU A 322 6.24 -9.92 9.54
CA GLU A 322 6.70 -9.18 10.71
C GLU A 322 6.21 -7.74 10.57
N TYR A 323 5.56 -7.23 11.61
CA TYR A 323 5.22 -5.82 11.71
C TYR A 323 6.38 -5.13 12.42
N ASP A 324 7.28 -4.52 11.65
CA ASP A 324 8.30 -3.62 12.19
C ASP A 324 7.75 -2.19 12.14
N THR A 325 7.71 -1.50 13.29
CA THR A 325 7.27 -0.09 13.33
C THR A 325 8.29 0.86 12.66
N ASP A 326 9.51 0.39 12.40
CA ASP A 326 10.48 1.13 11.59
C ASP A 326 10.16 1.08 10.07
N THR A 327 9.11 0.35 9.64
CA THR A 327 8.60 0.37 8.26
C THR A 327 7.34 1.21 8.08
N ASP A 328 6.98 2.01 9.07
CA ASP A 328 5.91 3.00 8.95
C ASP A 328 6.40 4.19 8.09
N GLY A 329 5.64 4.50 7.05
CA GLY A 329 5.93 5.59 6.13
C GLY A 329 4.77 6.55 5.97
N VAL A 330 5.06 7.67 5.32
CA VAL A 330 4.03 8.59 4.84
C VAL A 330 3.74 8.26 3.38
N ALA A 331 2.47 8.05 3.06
CA ALA A 331 2.03 7.88 1.68
C ALA A 331 1.77 9.24 1.04
N ILE A 332 2.44 9.43 -0.10
CA ILE A 332 2.33 10.59 -0.96
C ILE A 332 1.79 10.12 -2.29
N GLY A 333 0.69 10.71 -2.75
CA GLY A 333 0.02 10.24 -3.94
C GLY A 333 -0.54 11.33 -4.83
N ILE A 334 -0.96 10.86 -6.00
CA ILE A 334 -1.67 11.64 -7.01
C ILE A 334 -2.94 10.88 -7.43
N ASP A 335 -4.05 11.61 -7.46
CA ASP A 335 -5.33 11.08 -7.92
C ASP A 335 -5.35 11.09 -9.45
N ASP A 336 -5.68 9.95 -10.03
CA ASP A 336 -5.94 9.79 -11.45
C ASP A 336 -7.45 9.74 -11.65
N ALA A 337 -8.00 10.90 -12.02
CA ALA A 337 -9.44 11.08 -12.21
C ALA A 337 -9.99 10.25 -13.39
N ASP A 338 -9.16 9.95 -14.39
CA ASP A 338 -9.57 9.20 -15.58
C ASP A 338 -9.79 7.71 -15.27
N THR A 339 -9.08 7.19 -14.26
CA THR A 339 -9.18 5.79 -13.85
C THR A 339 -9.95 5.61 -12.55
N GLY A 340 -10.15 6.71 -11.80
CA GLY A 340 -10.62 6.70 -10.42
C GLY A 340 -9.69 5.91 -9.52
N GLN A 341 -8.38 6.01 -9.74
CA GLN A 341 -7.35 5.37 -8.93
C GLN A 341 -6.42 6.42 -8.36
N ARG A 342 -5.80 6.10 -7.23
CA ARG A 342 -4.74 6.91 -6.62
C ARG A 342 -3.46 6.11 -6.64
N ARG A 343 -2.40 6.72 -7.16
CA ARG A 343 -1.05 6.16 -7.15
C ARG A 343 -0.28 6.80 -6.03
N GLU A 344 0.47 6.01 -5.27
CA GLU A 344 1.16 6.46 -4.08
C GLU A 344 2.58 5.89 -4.01
N ILE A 345 3.52 6.71 -3.54
CA ILE A 345 4.80 6.26 -2.99
C ILE A 345 4.74 6.35 -1.47
N VAL A 346 5.41 5.43 -0.80
CA VAL A 346 5.52 5.40 0.66
C VAL A 346 6.97 5.67 1.03
N VAL A 347 7.18 6.72 1.82
CA VAL A 347 8.52 7.24 2.14
C VAL A 347 8.69 7.31 3.64
N HIS A 348 9.83 6.82 4.11
CA HIS A 348 10.20 6.89 5.51
C HIS A 348 10.52 8.35 5.90
N PRO A 349 9.82 8.96 6.86
CA PRO A 349 9.89 10.39 7.14
C PRO A 349 11.27 10.87 7.61
N SER A 350 11.99 10.06 8.41
CA SER A 350 13.26 10.49 9.01
C SER A 350 14.51 10.17 8.18
N THR A 351 14.39 9.32 7.16
CA THR A 351 15.51 8.85 6.33
C THR A 351 15.38 9.25 4.87
N GLY A 352 14.16 9.56 4.40
CA GLY A 352 13.90 9.73 2.97
C GLY A 352 14.11 8.44 2.19
N GLU A 353 13.94 7.29 2.85
CA GLU A 353 13.99 5.98 2.21
C GLU A 353 12.66 5.68 1.53
N PHE A 354 12.72 5.13 0.32
CA PHE A 354 11.54 4.62 -0.37
C PHE A 354 11.20 3.24 0.21
N LEU A 355 10.05 3.14 0.88
CA LEU A 355 9.58 1.89 1.50
C LEU A 355 8.76 1.05 0.53
N GLY A 356 8.13 1.70 -0.45
CA GLY A 356 7.34 1.02 -1.46
C GLY A 356 6.36 1.94 -2.16
N ALA A 357 5.44 1.35 -2.91
CA ALA A 357 4.41 2.08 -3.64
C ALA A 357 3.10 1.28 -3.65
N ARG A 358 1.99 1.96 -3.91
CA ARG A 358 0.67 1.33 -4.03
C ARG A 358 -0.27 2.07 -4.97
N ALA A 359 -1.25 1.36 -5.49
CA ALA A 359 -2.40 1.91 -6.18
C ALA A 359 -3.67 1.58 -5.39
N VAL A 360 -4.54 2.56 -5.20
CA VAL A 360 -5.76 2.44 -4.39
C VAL A 360 -6.96 2.87 -5.23
N ALA A 361 -8.05 2.11 -5.18
CA ALA A 361 -9.30 2.49 -5.83
C ALA A 361 -9.91 3.71 -5.12
N LEU A 362 -10.31 4.73 -5.88
CA LEU A 362 -11.05 5.88 -5.37
C LEU A 362 -12.56 5.68 -5.52
N GLU A 363 -13.33 6.59 -4.92
CA GLU A 363 -14.76 6.68 -5.20
C GLU A 363 -14.99 7.00 -6.68
N GLY A 364 -15.90 6.27 -7.32
CA GLY A 364 -16.17 6.42 -8.76
C GLY A 364 -15.19 5.69 -9.69
N ASN A 365 -14.30 4.85 -9.15
CA ASN A 365 -13.43 4.00 -9.98
C ASN A 365 -14.23 3.14 -10.97
N HIS A 366 -13.60 2.82 -12.10
CA HIS A 366 -14.24 2.08 -13.20
C HIS A 366 -14.22 0.56 -13.03
N LEU A 367 -13.72 0.04 -11.91
CA LEU A 367 -13.58 -1.39 -11.69
C LEU A 367 -14.85 -1.97 -11.03
N PRO A 368 -15.59 -2.87 -11.70
CA PRO A 368 -16.88 -3.32 -11.18
C PRO A 368 -16.79 -3.98 -9.82
N GLY A 369 -17.58 -3.47 -8.88
CA GLY A 369 -17.70 -4.01 -7.52
C GLY A 369 -16.50 -3.78 -6.61
N VAL A 370 -15.46 -3.07 -7.07
CA VAL A 370 -14.31 -2.72 -6.23
C VAL A 370 -14.63 -1.48 -5.40
N GLU A 371 -14.61 -1.62 -4.08
CA GLU A 371 -14.90 -0.53 -3.15
C GLU A 371 -13.76 0.50 -3.11
N ALA A 372 -14.10 1.76 -2.88
CA ALA A 372 -13.10 2.80 -2.62
C ALA A 372 -12.25 2.44 -1.39
N GLY A 373 -10.95 2.72 -1.46
CA GLY A 373 -9.96 2.31 -0.44
C GLY A 373 -9.37 0.93 -0.66
N THR A 374 -9.85 0.16 -1.65
CA THR A 374 -9.25 -1.14 -1.99
C THR A 374 -7.86 -0.95 -2.60
N VAL A 375 -6.86 -1.64 -2.05
CA VAL A 375 -5.52 -1.70 -2.64
C VAL A 375 -5.59 -2.55 -3.90
N LEU A 376 -5.28 -1.93 -5.04
CA LEU A 376 -5.25 -2.54 -6.37
C LEU A 376 -3.86 -3.05 -6.73
N TRP A 377 -2.83 -2.39 -6.22
CA TRP A 377 -1.46 -2.80 -6.39
C TRP A 377 -0.65 -2.35 -5.18
N SER A 378 0.34 -3.12 -4.77
CA SER A 378 1.35 -2.65 -3.83
C SER A 378 2.67 -3.34 -4.09
N LEU A 379 3.76 -2.65 -3.77
CA LEU A 379 5.12 -3.16 -3.83
C LEU A 379 5.87 -2.71 -2.57
N THR A 380 6.62 -3.63 -1.97
CA THR A 380 7.69 -3.33 -1.01
C THR A 380 9.00 -3.95 -1.47
N ILE A 381 10.12 -3.37 -1.06
CA ILE A 381 11.46 -3.83 -1.46
C ILE A 381 12.28 -4.08 -0.21
N GLU A 382 12.80 -5.29 -0.12
CA GLU A 382 13.76 -5.72 0.88
C GLU A 382 15.13 -5.89 0.21
N SER A 383 16.14 -5.21 0.73
CA SER A 383 17.53 -5.48 0.37
C SER A 383 18.06 -6.64 1.21
N ILE A 384 18.48 -7.73 0.56
CA ILE A 384 19.06 -8.89 1.23
C ILE A 384 20.57 -8.75 1.16
N ARG A 385 21.22 -8.51 2.30
CA ARG A 385 22.68 -8.48 2.42
C ARG A 385 23.31 -9.86 2.52
#